data_AF-A0A1B6LQX5-F1
#
_entry.id   AF-A0A1B6LQX5-F1
#
_cell.length_a   1.000
_cell.length_b   1.000
_cell.length_c   1.000
_cell.angle_alpha   90.00
_cell.angle_beta   90.00
_cell.angle_gamma   90.00
#
_symmetry.space_group_name_H-M   'P 1'
#
loop_
_entity.id
_entity.type
_entity.pdbx_description
1 polymer ?
#
loop_
_entity_poly.entity_id
_entity_poly.type
_entity_poly.pdbx_seq_one_letter_code
_entity_poly.pdbx_strand_id
1 'polypeptide(L)'
;DKGIYWRINFDRFHQDARDDLMISAIERRFDPNAAQLTGELLRLMYLRTDAWASQSNAVPVVELRDVLTKLSGNAYLAQYFDQYLKIIEESTGFVTRLESSSGMIEVNITKAIHILTCNAIDNIVDQRFGAKAARIIRLVRAKKYMEQDQIQQLAMIPDKEVKHLTYKLLQENFLQMQELRKPTVSSGPNKTYFLFHVDLNQVARMVLDTCYKALGNSLTRRNYEKNENSRLIEKKERIEAIAESMREQGTDAQQIQELVDDWLTPPERSLLESVEAMIKKMNLAELQVDDTIFLLQLFTYYQSASIRIKPK
;
A
#
# COMPACT_ATOMS: atom_id res chain seq x y z
N ASP A 1 -27.97 -24.22 -18.56
CA ASP A 1 -28.03 -23.05 -17.66
C ASP A 1 -28.83 -21.87 -18.24
N LYS A 2 -30.09 -22.08 -18.63
CA LYS A 2 -30.97 -20.94 -19.00
C LYS A 2 -31.38 -20.20 -17.72
N GLY A 3 -30.95 -18.95 -17.55
CA GLY A 3 -31.29 -18.10 -16.40
C GLY A 3 -30.19 -17.93 -15.35
N ILE A 4 -29.01 -18.55 -15.53
CA ILE A 4 -27.85 -18.33 -14.67
C ILE A 4 -26.96 -17.27 -15.32
N TYR A 5 -26.90 -16.09 -14.70
CA TYR A 5 -25.97 -15.03 -15.08
C TYR A 5 -24.75 -15.07 -14.16
N TRP A 6 -23.59 -15.18 -14.77
CA TRP A 6 -22.31 -15.15 -14.07
C TRP A 6 -21.81 -13.71 -13.99
N ARG A 7 -21.25 -13.33 -12.85
CA ARG A 7 -20.57 -12.05 -12.67
C ARG A 7 -19.20 -12.26 -12.03
N ILE A 8 -18.31 -11.32 -12.25
CA ILE A 8 -16.99 -11.29 -11.61
C ILE A 8 -17.19 -11.06 -10.11
N ASN A 9 -16.51 -11.86 -9.28
CA ASN A 9 -16.53 -11.71 -7.83
C ASN A 9 -15.38 -10.81 -7.37
N PHE A 10 -15.61 -9.50 -7.32
CA PHE A 10 -14.61 -8.52 -6.87
C PHE A 10 -14.13 -8.75 -5.42
N ASP A 11 -14.98 -9.29 -4.55
CA ASP A 11 -14.59 -9.55 -3.16
C ASP A 11 -13.48 -10.61 -3.07
N ARG A 12 -13.45 -11.55 -4.02
CA ARG A 12 -12.37 -12.53 -4.07
C ARG A 12 -11.06 -11.89 -4.53
N PHE A 13 -11.11 -11.01 -5.54
CA PHE A 13 -9.94 -10.26 -5.97
C PHE A 13 -9.36 -9.38 -4.86
N HIS A 14 -10.21 -8.71 -4.06
CA HIS A 14 -9.73 -7.94 -2.92
C HIS A 14 -9.09 -8.81 -1.82
N GLN A 15 -9.55 -10.05 -1.63
CA GLN A 15 -8.89 -10.99 -0.70
C GLN A 15 -7.52 -11.41 -1.21
N ASP A 16 -7.43 -11.79 -2.48
CA ASP A 16 -6.16 -12.22 -3.07
C ASP A 16 -5.17 -11.03 -3.09
N ALA A 17 -5.61 -9.82 -3.44
CA ALA A 17 -4.78 -8.61 -3.39
C ALA A 17 -4.33 -8.22 -1.96
N ARG A 18 -5.20 -8.41 -0.96
CA ARG A 18 -4.83 -8.21 0.46
C ARG A 18 -3.72 -9.17 0.87
N ASP A 19 -3.86 -10.43 0.47
CA ASP A 19 -2.91 -11.48 0.82
C ASP A 19 -1.57 -11.25 0.11
N ASP A 20 -1.59 -10.89 -1.18
CA ASP A 20 -0.39 -10.52 -1.95
C ASP A 20 0.35 -9.33 -1.32
N LEU A 21 -0.38 -8.34 -0.79
CA LEU A 21 0.20 -7.22 -0.08
C LEU A 21 0.91 -7.67 1.21
N MET A 22 0.32 -8.59 1.96
CA MET A 22 0.91 -9.16 3.18
C MET A 22 2.14 -10.01 2.86
N ILE A 23 2.07 -10.85 1.82
CA ILE A 23 3.17 -11.71 1.35
C ILE A 23 4.35 -10.84 0.88
N SER A 24 4.09 -9.84 0.04
CA SER A 24 5.10 -8.91 -0.48
C SER A 24 5.79 -8.13 0.64
N ALA A 25 5.05 -7.78 1.70
CA ALA A 25 5.62 -7.09 2.84
C ALA A 25 6.55 -7.98 3.68
N ILE A 26 6.23 -9.27 3.81
CA ILE A 26 7.08 -10.25 4.49
C ILE A 26 8.32 -10.56 3.66
N GLU A 27 8.16 -10.72 2.34
CA GLU A 27 9.28 -10.94 1.43
C GLU A 27 10.32 -9.82 1.52
N ARG A 28 9.86 -8.56 1.48
CA ARG A 28 10.76 -7.40 1.58
C ARG A 28 11.42 -7.25 2.94
N ARG A 29 10.83 -7.81 4.00
CA ARG A 29 11.33 -7.68 5.37
C ARG A 29 12.27 -8.81 5.78
N PHE A 30 12.03 -10.03 5.30
CA PHE A 30 12.82 -11.21 5.63
C PHE A 30 13.45 -11.80 4.36
N ASP A 31 12.74 -12.70 3.70
CA ASP A 31 13.18 -13.41 2.53
C ASP A 31 11.99 -14.06 1.78
N PRO A 32 12.22 -14.60 0.56
CA PRO A 32 11.19 -15.31 -0.19
C PRO A 32 10.65 -16.57 0.50
N ASN A 33 11.45 -17.22 1.36
CA ASN A 33 11.01 -18.43 2.08
C ASN A 33 9.95 -18.09 3.14
N ALA A 34 10.12 -17.00 3.89
CA ALA A 34 9.12 -16.49 4.82
C ALA A 34 7.83 -16.07 4.10
N ALA A 35 7.96 -15.49 2.90
CA ALA A 35 6.83 -15.12 2.05
C ALA A 35 6.04 -16.37 1.62
N GLN A 36 6.74 -17.44 1.20
CA GLN A 36 6.13 -18.72 0.85
C GLN A 36 5.37 -19.33 2.05
N LEU A 37 5.98 -19.35 3.25
CA LEU A 37 5.33 -19.84 4.46
C LEU A 37 4.04 -19.08 4.76
N THR A 38 4.08 -17.75 4.64
CA THR A 38 2.90 -16.90 4.88
C THR A 38 1.84 -17.12 3.82
N GLY A 39 2.23 -17.27 2.54
CA GLY A 39 1.30 -17.58 1.45
C GLY A 39 0.55 -18.88 1.68
N GLU A 40 1.23 -19.94 2.10
CA GLU A 40 0.56 -21.20 2.44
C GLU A 40 -0.32 -21.09 3.69
N LEU A 41 0.10 -20.31 4.70
CA LEU A 41 -0.73 -20.04 5.86
C LEU A 41 -2.03 -19.31 5.48
N LEU A 42 -1.95 -18.28 4.63
CA LEU A 42 -3.11 -17.54 4.13
C LEU A 42 -4.03 -18.43 3.28
N ARG A 43 -3.46 -19.35 2.48
CA ARG A 43 -4.25 -20.34 1.74
C ARG A 43 -5.04 -21.27 2.65
N LEU A 44 -4.40 -21.77 3.72
CA LEU A 44 -5.06 -22.62 4.71
C LEU A 44 -6.15 -21.88 5.52
N MET A 45 -6.06 -20.56 5.62
CA MET A 45 -7.12 -19.76 6.23
C MET A 45 -8.41 -19.75 5.42
N TYR A 46 -8.35 -19.81 4.09
CA TYR A 46 -9.55 -19.75 3.24
C TYR A 46 -10.54 -20.89 3.50
N LEU A 47 -10.07 -22.04 3.97
CA LEU A 47 -10.91 -23.18 4.29
C LEU A 47 -11.70 -22.99 5.59
N ARG A 48 -11.25 -22.07 6.45
CA ARG A 48 -11.68 -21.98 7.84
C ARG A 48 -12.27 -20.64 8.22
N THR A 49 -11.86 -19.56 7.57
CA THR A 49 -12.09 -18.19 8.01
C THR A 49 -13.02 -17.47 7.05
N ASP A 50 -13.93 -16.67 7.59
CA ASP A 50 -14.71 -15.73 6.79
C ASP A 50 -13.81 -14.72 6.06
N ALA A 51 -14.17 -14.41 4.82
CA ALA A 51 -13.41 -13.56 3.90
C ALA A 51 -12.82 -12.28 4.53
N TRP A 52 -13.61 -11.61 5.37
CA TRP A 52 -13.31 -10.28 5.93
C TRP A 52 -13.14 -10.29 7.45
N ALA A 53 -12.88 -11.46 8.06
CA ALA A 53 -12.63 -11.55 9.48
C ALA A 53 -11.41 -10.72 9.90
N SER A 54 -11.47 -10.09 11.07
CA SER A 54 -10.36 -9.27 11.61
C SER A 54 -9.15 -10.10 12.05
N GLN A 55 -9.41 -11.35 12.43
CA GLN A 55 -8.45 -12.38 12.82
C GLN A 55 -8.87 -13.69 12.16
N SER A 56 -7.88 -14.52 11.80
CA SER A 56 -8.17 -15.84 11.26
C SER A 56 -8.66 -16.79 12.34
N ASN A 57 -9.39 -17.83 11.91
CA ASN A 57 -9.57 -18.99 12.76
C ASN A 57 -8.21 -19.71 12.94
N ALA A 58 -8.07 -20.37 14.09
CA ALA A 58 -6.86 -21.10 14.44
C ALA A 58 -6.50 -22.18 13.41
N VAL A 59 -5.26 -22.15 12.93
CA VAL A 59 -4.66 -23.15 12.03
C VAL A 59 -3.67 -24.01 12.82
N PRO A 60 -3.77 -25.35 12.77
CA PRO A 60 -2.78 -26.24 13.36
C PRO A 60 -1.41 -26.12 12.67
N VAL A 61 -0.35 -25.94 13.46
CA VAL A 61 1.04 -25.84 12.97
C VAL A 61 1.46 -27.09 12.19
N VAL A 62 0.98 -28.26 12.63
CA VAL A 62 1.29 -29.56 12.00
C VAL A 62 0.79 -29.61 10.57
N GLU A 63 -0.43 -29.10 10.34
CA GLU A 63 -1.00 -29.05 9.00
C GLU A 63 -0.23 -28.11 8.08
N LEU A 64 0.17 -26.94 8.58
CA LEU A 64 1.02 -26.02 7.81
C LEU A 64 2.37 -26.68 7.44
N ARG A 65 2.98 -27.42 8.37
CA ARG A 65 4.22 -28.15 8.12
C ARG A 65 4.04 -29.28 7.09
N ASP A 66 2.94 -30.03 7.17
CA ASP A 66 2.62 -31.10 6.22
C ASP A 66 2.37 -30.56 4.81
N VAL A 67 1.71 -29.42 4.70
CA VAL A 67 1.43 -28.75 3.42
C VAL A 67 2.75 -28.25 2.82
N LEU A 68 3.59 -27.60 3.60
CA LEU A 68 4.90 -27.13 3.14
C LEU A 68 5.81 -28.28 2.69
N THR A 69 5.86 -29.38 3.44
CA THR A 69 6.69 -30.54 3.06
C THR A 69 6.21 -31.22 1.77
N LYS A 70 4.89 -31.24 1.52
CA LYS A 70 4.29 -31.80 0.30
C LYS A 70 4.39 -30.89 -0.92
N LEU A 71 4.20 -29.58 -0.74
CA LEU A 71 4.11 -28.62 -1.85
C LEU A 71 5.46 -28.00 -2.23
N SER A 72 6.31 -27.69 -1.24
CA SER A 72 7.43 -26.78 -1.52
C SER A 72 8.68 -27.47 -2.04
N GLY A 73 8.88 -28.79 -1.84
CA GLY A 73 10.15 -29.47 -2.16
C GLY A 73 11.39 -28.84 -1.51
N ASN A 74 11.18 -27.83 -0.66
CA ASN A 74 12.20 -26.90 -0.21
C ASN A 74 12.65 -27.39 1.17
N ALA A 75 13.54 -28.38 1.15
CA ALA A 75 14.03 -29.06 2.36
C ALA A 75 14.57 -28.06 3.41
N TYR A 76 15.10 -26.93 2.96
CA TYR A 76 15.57 -25.84 3.80
C TYR A 76 14.44 -25.21 4.64
N LEU A 77 13.32 -24.85 4.02
CA LEU A 77 12.20 -24.24 4.74
C LEU A 77 11.59 -25.22 5.75
N ALA A 78 11.49 -26.51 5.41
CA ALA A 78 11.00 -27.53 6.33
C ALA A 78 11.93 -27.72 7.54
N GLN A 79 13.26 -27.64 7.34
CA GLN A 79 14.25 -27.75 8.41
C GLN A 79 14.19 -26.56 9.38
N TYR A 80 14.04 -25.34 8.87
CA TYR A 80 14.06 -24.10 9.67
C TYR A 80 12.66 -23.52 9.95
N PHE A 81 11.61 -24.29 9.72
CA PHE A 81 10.21 -23.86 9.83
C PHE A 81 9.89 -23.16 11.16
N ASP A 82 10.28 -23.77 12.29
CA ASP A 82 9.99 -23.22 13.62
C ASP A 82 10.72 -21.88 13.87
N GLN A 83 11.89 -21.70 13.25
CA GLN A 83 12.67 -20.46 13.35
C GLN A 83 11.99 -19.34 12.55
N TYR A 84 11.57 -19.63 11.31
CA TYR A 84 10.84 -18.69 10.48
C TYR A 84 9.52 -18.25 11.12
N LEU A 85 8.75 -19.20 11.63
CA LEU A 85 7.48 -18.90 12.30
C LEU A 85 7.69 -17.96 13.51
N LYS A 86 8.71 -18.26 14.33
CA LYS A 86 9.05 -17.43 15.50
C LYS A 86 9.50 -16.02 15.11
N ILE A 87 10.31 -15.89 14.06
CA ILE A 87 10.76 -14.58 13.56
C ILE A 87 9.56 -13.77 13.07
N ILE A 88 8.66 -14.36 12.30
CA ILE A 88 7.46 -13.68 11.79
C ILE A 88 6.58 -13.21 12.96
N GLU A 89 6.36 -14.07 13.95
CA GLU A 89 5.56 -13.77 15.15
C GLU A 89 6.13 -12.57 15.93
N GLU A 90 7.41 -12.61 16.31
CA GLU A 90 8.04 -11.59 17.17
C GLU A 90 8.18 -10.23 16.47
N SER A 91 8.49 -10.23 15.18
CA SER A 91 8.89 -9.01 14.48
C SER A 91 7.72 -8.28 13.82
N THR A 92 6.72 -9.00 13.30
CA THR A 92 5.61 -8.42 12.54
C THR A 92 4.31 -8.35 13.34
N GLY A 93 4.08 -9.30 14.26
CA GLY A 93 2.78 -9.48 14.89
C GLY A 93 1.65 -9.82 13.90
N PHE A 94 1.98 -10.22 12.67
CA PHE A 94 1.02 -10.71 11.67
C PHE A 94 0.48 -12.07 12.08
N VAL A 95 1.32 -12.86 12.75
CA VAL A 95 1.03 -14.20 13.21
C VAL A 95 1.10 -14.19 14.74
N THR A 96 0.16 -14.84 15.42
CA THR A 96 0.14 -14.97 16.88
C THR A 96 -0.15 -16.41 17.24
N ARG A 97 0.67 -16.99 18.14
CA ARG A 97 0.40 -18.32 18.68
C ARG A 97 -0.59 -18.22 19.84
N LEU A 98 -1.61 -19.08 19.81
CA LEU A 98 -2.58 -19.16 20.91
C LEU A 98 -1.94 -19.88 22.10
N GLU A 99 -1.88 -19.23 23.25
CA GLU A 99 -1.33 -19.81 24.49
C GLU A 99 -2.19 -20.98 25.02
N SER A 100 -3.50 -20.96 24.77
CA SER A 100 -4.45 -21.95 25.28
C SER A 100 -4.39 -23.30 24.56
N SER A 101 -3.77 -23.37 23.38
CA SER A 101 -3.64 -24.59 22.58
C SER A 101 -2.24 -24.67 21.98
N SER A 102 -1.38 -25.48 22.60
CA SER A 102 -0.03 -25.73 22.12
C SER A 102 -0.07 -26.27 20.68
N GLY A 103 0.24 -25.41 19.71
CA GLY A 103 0.27 -25.80 18.30
C GLY A 103 -0.76 -25.13 17.39
N MET A 104 -1.52 -24.14 17.87
CA MET A 104 -2.43 -23.35 17.04
C MET A 104 -1.88 -21.95 16.73
N ILE A 105 -2.05 -21.52 15.49
CA ILE A 105 -1.63 -20.22 14.99
C ILE A 105 -2.83 -19.44 14.47
N GLU A 106 -2.87 -18.14 14.74
CA GLU A 106 -3.81 -17.21 14.12
C GLU A 106 -3.08 -16.10 13.36
N VAL A 107 -3.68 -15.63 12.27
CA VAL A 107 -3.22 -14.47 11.52
C VAL A 107 -4.06 -13.26 11.89
N ASN A 108 -3.39 -12.21 12.36
CA ASN A 108 -4.00 -10.95 12.69
C ASN A 108 -3.95 -9.97 11.51
N ILE A 109 -4.97 -10.06 10.66
CA ILE A 109 -5.10 -9.21 9.47
C ILE A 109 -5.18 -7.72 9.87
N THR A 110 -5.90 -7.41 10.95
CA THR A 110 -6.05 -6.02 11.42
C THR A 110 -4.73 -5.38 11.80
N LYS A 111 -3.89 -6.10 12.58
CA LYS A 111 -2.55 -5.63 12.95
C LYS A 111 -1.64 -5.52 11.72
N ALA A 112 -1.72 -6.48 10.80
CA ALA A 112 -0.92 -6.46 9.59
C ALA A 112 -1.21 -5.20 8.75
N ILE A 113 -2.49 -4.96 8.43
CA ILE A 113 -2.92 -3.78 7.67
C ILE A 113 -2.59 -2.48 8.42
N HIS A 114 -2.73 -2.43 9.74
CA HIS A 114 -2.35 -1.26 10.55
C HIS A 114 -0.85 -0.93 10.40
N ILE A 115 0.03 -1.93 10.49
CA ILE A 115 1.48 -1.74 10.36
C ILE A 115 1.84 -1.31 8.93
N LEU A 116 1.25 -1.94 7.91
CA LEU A 116 1.46 -1.58 6.52
C LEU A 116 1.03 -0.14 6.24
N THR A 117 -0.11 0.27 6.79
CA THR A 117 -0.62 1.64 6.67
C THR A 117 0.31 2.65 7.33
N CYS A 118 0.82 2.34 8.52
CA CYS A 118 1.81 3.18 9.20
C CYS A 118 3.08 3.36 8.35
N ASN A 119 3.58 2.28 7.75
CA ASN A 119 4.75 2.32 6.89
C ASN A 119 4.50 3.11 5.60
N ALA A 120 3.31 2.96 4.99
CA ALA A 120 2.92 3.72 3.81
C ALA A 120 2.88 5.24 4.11
N ILE A 121 2.26 5.63 5.24
CA ILE A 121 2.21 7.03 5.67
C ILE A 121 3.61 7.57 5.96
N ASP A 122 4.46 6.80 6.63
CA ASP A 122 5.84 7.19 6.89
C ASP A 122 6.61 7.42 5.58
N ASN A 123 6.43 6.56 4.58
CA ASN A 123 7.06 6.72 3.26
C ASN A 123 6.54 7.95 2.52
N ILE A 124 5.23 8.22 2.58
CA ILE A 124 4.64 9.45 2.00
C ILE A 124 5.26 10.69 2.65
N VAL A 125 5.43 10.67 3.98
CA VAL A 125 6.02 11.79 4.71
C VAL A 125 7.50 11.94 4.40
N ASP A 126 8.23 10.83 4.28
CA ASP A 126 9.64 10.82 3.89
C ASP A 126 9.84 11.44 2.50
N GLN A 127 9.04 11.02 1.52
CA GLN A 127 9.12 11.55 0.15
C GLN A 127 8.69 13.03 0.04
N ARG A 128 7.72 13.49 0.85
CA ARG A 128 7.21 14.87 0.78
C ARG A 128 8.00 15.87 1.63
N PHE A 129 8.44 15.47 2.82
CA PHE A 129 9.01 16.36 3.84
C PHE A 129 10.43 15.97 4.26
N GLY A 130 10.91 14.80 3.83
CA GLY A 130 12.24 14.28 4.12
C GLY A 130 12.31 13.40 5.37
N ALA A 131 13.44 12.69 5.51
CA ALA A 131 13.66 11.69 6.55
C ALA A 131 13.53 12.21 7.99
N LYS A 132 13.85 13.49 8.21
CA LYS A 132 13.71 14.14 9.53
C LYS A 132 12.24 14.25 9.95
N ALA A 133 11.34 14.56 9.02
CA ALA A 133 9.91 14.63 9.28
C ALA A 133 9.32 13.24 9.55
N ALA A 134 9.73 12.24 8.75
CA ALA A 134 9.33 10.85 8.97
C ALA A 134 9.77 10.34 10.36
N ARG A 135 10.97 10.72 10.82
CA ARG A 135 11.46 10.43 12.18
C ARG A 135 10.55 11.04 13.25
N ILE A 136 10.13 12.30 13.09
CA ILE A 136 9.23 12.96 14.04
C ILE A 136 7.89 12.22 14.13
N ILE A 137 7.27 11.85 13.00
CA ILE A 137 6.00 11.11 13.01
C ILE A 137 6.14 9.75 13.68
N ARG A 138 7.18 8.99 13.36
CA ARG A 138 7.45 7.69 14.00
C ARG A 138 7.58 7.82 15.51
N LEU A 139 8.30 8.85 15.97
CA LEU A 139 8.52 9.12 17.38
C LEU A 139 7.22 9.51 18.11
N VAL A 140 6.45 10.46 17.54
CA VAL A 140 5.17 10.91 18.11
C VAL A 140 4.17 9.75 18.16
N ARG A 141 4.08 8.93 17.11
CA ARG A 141 3.23 7.75 17.09
C ARG A 141 3.61 6.72 18.15
N ALA A 142 4.91 6.52 18.41
CA ALA A 142 5.38 5.59 19.44
C ALA A 142 5.04 6.06 20.87
N LYS A 143 5.13 7.36 21.16
CA LYS A 143 4.87 7.94 22.49
C LYS A 143 3.44 8.45 22.70
N LYS A 144 2.60 8.42 21.67
CA LYS A 144 1.21 8.92 21.60
C LYS A 144 1.08 10.43 21.73
N TYR A 145 1.55 11.02 22.82
CA TYR A 145 1.47 12.46 23.08
C TYR A 145 2.85 13.01 23.45
N MET A 146 3.27 14.09 22.79
CA MET A 146 4.60 14.65 22.98
C MET A 146 4.61 16.17 22.92
N GLU A 147 5.37 16.78 23.83
CA GLU A 147 5.72 18.20 23.75
C GLU A 147 6.85 18.43 22.75
N GLN A 148 6.95 19.65 22.23
CA GLN A 148 7.96 20.02 21.24
C GLN A 148 9.40 19.81 21.72
N ASP A 149 9.69 20.19 22.97
CA ASP A 149 11.02 20.05 23.56
C ASP A 149 11.43 18.57 23.68
N GLN A 150 10.46 17.69 23.98
CA GLN A 150 10.69 16.24 24.03
C GLN A 150 10.95 15.65 22.64
N ILE A 151 10.23 16.14 21.62
CA ILE A 151 10.46 15.74 20.21
C ILE A 151 11.89 16.12 19.82
N GLN A 152 12.34 17.33 20.17
CA GLN A 152 13.69 17.79 19.87
C GLN A 152 14.76 16.88 20.48
N GLN A 153 14.66 16.61 21.78
CA GLN A 153 15.65 15.80 22.50
C GLN A 153 15.73 14.37 21.96
N LEU A 154 14.59 13.73 21.70
CA LEU A 154 14.54 12.33 21.29
C LEU A 154 14.78 12.13 19.79
N ALA A 155 14.42 13.09 18.94
CA ALA A 155 14.70 13.01 17.51
C ALA A 155 16.15 13.39 17.16
N MET A 156 16.87 14.03 18.10
CA MET A 156 18.20 14.60 17.93
C MET A 156 18.26 15.55 16.71
N ILE A 157 17.26 16.42 16.59
CA ILE A 157 17.15 17.42 15.52
C ILE A 157 17.28 18.82 16.16
N PRO A 158 17.95 19.80 15.52
CA PRO A 158 18.03 21.16 16.04
C PRO A 158 16.66 21.80 16.28
N ASP A 159 16.53 22.56 17.36
CA ASP A 159 15.25 23.18 17.78
C ASP A 159 14.54 23.94 16.66
N LYS A 160 15.25 24.84 15.97
CA LYS A 160 14.71 25.64 14.86
C LYS A 160 14.09 24.76 13.76
N GLU A 161 14.72 23.63 13.44
CA GLU A 161 14.27 22.72 12.40
C GLU A 161 13.08 21.87 12.87
N VAL A 162 13.09 21.41 14.13
CA VAL A 162 11.93 20.72 14.74
C VAL A 162 10.72 21.63 14.75
N LYS A 163 10.87 22.90 15.17
CA LYS A 163 9.80 23.91 15.12
C LYS A 163 9.18 23.95 13.72
N HIS A 164 10.02 24.16 12.71
CA HIS A 164 9.58 24.28 11.32
C HIS A 164 8.86 23.01 10.82
N LEU A 165 9.45 21.83 11.02
CA LEU A 165 8.89 20.57 10.54
C LEU A 165 7.59 20.21 11.26
N THR A 166 7.51 20.37 12.58
CA THR A 166 6.31 20.05 13.34
C THR A 166 5.12 20.93 12.94
N TYR A 167 5.33 22.23 12.74
CA TYR A 167 4.26 23.12 12.26
C TYR A 167 3.88 22.84 10.80
N LYS A 168 4.85 22.47 9.94
CA LYS A 168 4.55 22.06 8.56
C LYS A 168 3.69 20.78 8.52
N LEU A 169 4.01 19.80 9.36
CA LEU A 169 3.24 18.56 9.50
C LEU A 169 1.85 18.81 10.10
N LEU A 170 1.72 19.79 11.01
CA LEU A 170 0.44 20.23 11.55
C LEU A 170 -0.43 20.89 10.48
N GLN A 171 0.14 21.79 9.67
CA GLN A 171 -0.56 22.46 8.57
C GLN A 171 -1.11 21.46 7.53
N GLU A 172 -0.35 20.40 7.27
CA GLU A 172 -0.72 19.32 6.34
C GLU A 172 -1.56 18.21 6.99
N ASN A 173 -2.01 18.40 8.24
CA ASN A 173 -2.85 17.48 9.02
C ASN A 173 -2.23 16.07 9.26
N PHE A 174 -0.91 15.94 9.22
CA PHE A 174 -0.22 14.71 9.67
C PHE A 174 -0.06 14.64 11.18
N LEU A 175 0.02 15.80 11.84
CA LEU A 175 0.03 15.94 13.29
C LEU A 175 -1.22 16.70 13.73
N GLN A 176 -1.70 16.39 14.92
CA GLN A 176 -2.73 17.14 15.63
C GLN A 176 -2.14 17.73 16.91
N MET A 177 -2.71 18.84 17.35
CA MET A 177 -2.32 19.52 18.58
C MET A 177 -3.45 19.46 19.59
N GLN A 178 -3.16 18.94 20.78
CA GLN A 178 -4.08 18.92 21.91
C GLN A 178 -3.61 19.90 22.98
N GLU A 179 -4.49 20.85 23.32
CA GLU A 179 -4.29 21.77 24.44
C GLU A 179 -4.67 21.11 25.75
N LEU A 180 -3.75 21.08 26.71
CA LEU A 180 -4.03 20.73 28.10
C LEU A 180 -3.90 21.96 28.98
N ARG A 181 -5.01 22.33 29.62
CA ARG A 181 -5.06 23.40 30.62
C ARG A 181 -5.05 22.76 32.00
N LYS A 182 -4.05 23.08 32.83
CA LYS A 182 -4.11 22.72 34.24
C LYS A 182 -5.02 23.73 34.97
N PRO A 183 -6.11 23.29 35.62
CA PRO A 183 -6.90 24.18 36.46
C PRO A 183 -6.06 24.57 37.68
N THR A 184 -5.66 25.83 37.78
CA THR A 184 -5.01 26.36 38.98
C THR A 184 -6.05 26.89 39.97
N VAL A 185 -5.88 26.52 41.24
CA VAL A 185 -6.71 26.95 42.39
C VAL A 185 -6.32 28.38 42.87
N SER A 186 -5.49 29.10 42.12
CA SER A 186 -4.91 30.40 42.50
C SER A 186 -4.77 31.32 41.28
N SER A 187 -4.91 32.63 41.51
CA SER A 187 -4.99 33.78 40.56
C SER A 187 -3.76 34.02 39.65
N GLY A 188 -3.00 32.98 39.28
CA GLY A 188 -1.94 33.07 38.28
C GLY A 188 -2.46 32.77 36.86
N PRO A 189 -1.73 33.20 35.80
CA PRO A 189 -2.07 32.83 34.43
C PRO A 189 -1.93 31.31 34.24
N ASN A 190 -2.98 30.68 33.73
CA ASN A 190 -3.04 29.23 33.51
C ASN A 190 -1.93 28.77 32.55
N LYS A 191 -1.03 27.90 33.01
CA LYS A 191 -0.06 27.24 32.12
C LYS A 191 -0.79 26.28 31.18
N THR A 192 -0.70 26.54 29.88
CA THR A 192 -1.25 25.68 28.82
C THR A 192 -0.13 24.87 28.20
N TYR A 193 -0.33 23.56 28.09
CA TYR A 193 0.61 22.63 27.44
C TYR A 193 0.06 22.23 26.08
N PHE A 194 0.91 22.25 25.06
CA PHE A 194 0.55 21.82 23.71
C PHE A 194 1.21 20.47 23.44
N LEU A 195 0.38 19.44 23.28
CA LEU A 195 0.83 18.09 22.98
C LEU A 195 0.54 17.74 21.53
N PHE A 196 1.57 17.29 20.82
CA PHE A 196 1.42 16.72 19.49
C PHE A 196 1.05 15.25 19.58
N HIS A 197 0.08 14.83 18.78
CA HIS A 197 -0.27 13.42 18.59
C HIS A 197 -0.55 13.13 17.11
N VAL A 198 -0.64 11.84 16.77
CA VAL A 198 -1.01 11.36 15.44
C VAL A 198 -2.31 10.55 15.57
N ASP A 199 -3.41 11.07 15.03
CA ASP A 199 -4.61 10.28 14.77
C ASP A 199 -4.51 9.62 13.40
N LEU A 200 -4.16 8.33 13.41
CA LEU A 200 -3.98 7.53 12.19
C LEU A 200 -5.25 7.49 11.34
N ASN A 201 -6.45 7.55 11.93
CA ASN A 201 -7.70 7.49 11.17
C ASN A 201 -7.93 8.77 10.36
N GLN A 202 -7.67 9.91 10.99
CA GLN A 202 -7.76 11.21 10.33
C GLN A 202 -6.70 11.32 9.24
N VAL A 203 -5.46 10.92 9.54
CA VAL A 203 -4.36 10.94 8.55
C VAL A 203 -4.67 10.02 7.37
N ALA A 204 -5.13 8.79 7.61
CA ALA A 204 -5.49 7.85 6.55
C ALA A 204 -6.59 8.40 5.63
N ARG A 205 -7.62 9.04 6.19
CA ARG A 205 -8.70 9.68 5.41
C ARG A 205 -8.19 10.88 4.59
N MET A 206 -7.33 11.70 5.17
CA MET A 206 -6.73 12.84 4.48
C MET A 206 -5.82 12.39 3.32
N VAL A 207 -5.01 11.37 3.54
CA VAL A 207 -4.15 10.80 2.50
C VAL A 207 -5.01 10.18 1.40
N LEU A 208 -6.08 9.47 1.75
CA LEU A 208 -6.99 8.86 0.79
C LEU A 208 -7.70 9.91 -0.09
N ASP A 209 -8.14 11.05 0.48
CA ASP A 209 -8.68 12.18 -0.30
C ASP A 209 -7.62 12.77 -1.26
N THR A 210 -6.37 12.88 -0.79
CA THR A 210 -5.25 13.32 -1.63
C THR A 210 -4.98 12.34 -2.78
N CYS A 211 -5.05 11.03 -2.52
CA CYS A 211 -4.91 10.00 -3.55
C CYS A 211 -6.02 10.08 -4.60
N TYR A 212 -7.28 10.30 -4.21
CA TYR A 212 -8.37 10.48 -5.18
C TYR A 212 -8.20 11.72 -6.04
N LYS A 213 -7.76 12.84 -5.45
CA LYS A 213 -7.42 14.05 -6.21
C LYS A 213 -6.27 13.78 -7.18
N ALA A 214 -5.22 13.09 -6.74
CA ALA A 214 -4.09 12.72 -7.59
C ALA A 214 -4.54 11.84 -8.76
N LEU A 215 -5.37 10.83 -8.52
CA LEU A 215 -5.92 9.95 -9.56
C LEU A 215 -6.79 10.72 -10.56
N GLY A 216 -7.68 11.60 -10.07
CA GLY A 216 -8.50 12.46 -10.95
C GLY A 216 -7.67 13.41 -11.81
N ASN A 217 -6.61 13.99 -11.26
CA ASN A 217 -5.68 14.86 -11.99
C ASN A 217 -4.90 14.07 -13.05
N SER A 218 -4.39 12.88 -12.73
CA SER A 218 -3.69 12.00 -13.67
C SER A 218 -4.59 11.57 -14.83
N LEU A 219 -5.82 11.13 -14.54
CA LEU A 219 -6.82 10.78 -15.55
C LEU A 219 -7.13 11.95 -16.48
N THR A 220 -7.35 13.12 -15.90
CA THR A 220 -7.65 14.35 -16.66
C THR A 220 -6.49 14.72 -17.56
N ARG A 221 -5.25 14.64 -17.07
CA ARG A 221 -4.06 14.93 -17.88
C ARG A 221 -3.87 13.90 -18.99
N ARG A 222 -4.02 12.61 -18.70
CA ARG A 222 -3.92 11.54 -19.71
C ARG A 222 -4.95 11.72 -20.82
N ASN A 223 -6.20 11.99 -20.45
CA ASN A 223 -7.28 12.22 -21.41
C ASN A 223 -7.02 13.48 -22.26
N TYR A 224 -6.48 14.55 -21.66
CA TYR A 224 -6.07 15.74 -22.39
C TYR A 224 -5.01 15.42 -23.46
N GLU A 225 -3.94 14.72 -23.10
CA GLU A 225 -2.87 14.34 -24.05
C GLU A 225 -3.38 13.43 -25.17
N LYS A 226 -4.29 12.50 -24.84
CA LYS A 226 -4.94 11.61 -25.83
C LYS A 226 -5.85 12.39 -26.79
N ASN A 227 -6.57 13.39 -26.30
CA ASN A 227 -7.51 14.17 -27.11
C ASN A 227 -6.79 15.15 -28.04
N GLU A 228 -5.77 15.86 -27.54
CA GLU A 228 -4.95 16.80 -28.34
C GLU A 228 -4.24 16.07 -29.49
N ASN A 229 -3.73 14.87 -29.23
CA ASN A 229 -2.99 14.07 -30.21
C ASN A 229 -3.85 12.99 -30.91
N SER A 230 -5.17 13.07 -30.81
CA SER A 230 -6.10 12.04 -31.29
C SER A 230 -5.91 11.70 -32.77
N ARG A 231 -5.78 12.72 -33.64
CA ARG A 231 -5.51 12.54 -35.08
C ARG A 231 -4.21 11.81 -35.37
N LEU A 232 -3.18 12.10 -34.60
CA LEU A 232 -1.85 11.51 -34.78
C LEU A 232 -1.84 10.04 -34.31
N ILE A 233 -2.55 9.75 -33.21
CA ILE A 233 -2.75 8.39 -32.71
C ILE A 233 -3.58 7.57 -33.71
N GLU A 234 -4.68 8.10 -34.25
CA GLU A 234 -5.49 7.43 -35.28
C GLU A 234 -4.69 7.16 -36.56
N LYS A 235 -3.84 8.11 -36.98
CA LYS A 235 -2.93 7.94 -38.13
C LYS A 235 -1.97 6.78 -37.87
N LYS A 236 -1.38 6.71 -36.67
CA LYS A 236 -0.50 5.61 -36.25
C LYS A 236 -1.24 4.27 -36.28
N GLU A 237 -2.43 4.17 -35.66
CA GLU A 237 -3.21 2.93 -35.61
C GLU A 237 -3.56 2.41 -37.02
N ARG A 238 -3.90 3.30 -37.96
CA ARG A 238 -4.15 2.92 -39.36
C ARG A 238 -2.90 2.38 -40.05
N ILE A 239 -1.75 3.03 -39.83
CA ILE A 239 -0.47 2.59 -40.40
C ILE A 239 -0.09 1.22 -39.84
N GLU A 240 -0.25 1.00 -38.53
CA GLU A 240 0.01 -0.28 -37.88
C GLU A 240 -0.91 -1.39 -38.40
N ALA A 241 -2.21 -1.12 -38.58
CA ALA A 241 -3.16 -2.09 -39.15
C ALA A 241 -2.80 -2.48 -40.61
N ILE A 242 -2.37 -1.52 -41.43
CA ILE A 242 -1.92 -1.79 -42.80
C ILE A 242 -0.62 -2.61 -42.76
N ALA A 243 0.34 -2.23 -41.93
CA ALA A 243 1.59 -2.96 -41.76
C ALA A 243 1.35 -4.42 -41.32
N GLU A 244 0.39 -4.65 -40.42
CA GLU A 244 0.03 -5.99 -39.96
C GLU A 244 -0.63 -6.81 -41.07
N SER A 245 -1.56 -6.22 -41.84
CA SER A 245 -2.15 -6.89 -43.01
C SER A 245 -1.12 -7.25 -44.09
N MET A 246 -0.09 -6.42 -44.28
CA MET A 246 1.01 -6.70 -45.23
C MET A 246 1.96 -7.79 -44.72
N ARG A 247 2.17 -7.89 -43.39
CA ARG A 247 2.92 -9.00 -42.78
C ARG A 247 2.18 -10.33 -42.96
N GLU A 248 0.86 -10.35 -42.78
CA GLU A 248 0.05 -11.55 -43.01
C GLU A 248 0.06 -12.01 -44.48
N GLN A 249 0.21 -11.08 -45.41
CA GLN A 249 0.34 -11.36 -46.85
C GLN A 249 1.75 -11.84 -47.26
N GLY A 250 2.71 -11.92 -46.32
CA GLY A 250 4.06 -12.40 -46.58
C GLY A 250 4.97 -11.38 -47.27
N THR A 251 4.67 -10.08 -47.16
CA THR A 251 5.50 -9.01 -47.72
C THR A 251 6.81 -8.86 -46.95
N ASP A 252 7.90 -8.56 -47.64
CA ASP A 252 9.24 -8.48 -47.05
C ASP A 252 9.32 -7.37 -45.99
N ALA A 253 9.94 -7.66 -44.84
CA ALA A 253 9.93 -6.77 -43.67
C ALA A 253 10.56 -5.40 -43.91
N GLN A 254 11.52 -5.32 -44.85
CA GLN A 254 12.18 -4.08 -45.24
C GLN A 254 11.24 -3.13 -45.99
N GLN A 255 10.36 -3.68 -46.85
CA GLN A 255 9.40 -2.90 -47.64
C GLN A 255 8.31 -2.28 -46.77
N ILE A 256 7.92 -2.98 -45.71
CA ILE A 256 6.98 -2.48 -44.70
C ILE A 256 7.61 -1.33 -43.89
N GLN A 257 8.89 -1.44 -43.55
CA GLN A 257 9.61 -0.41 -42.81
C GLN A 257 9.75 0.89 -43.62
N GLU A 258 10.08 0.78 -44.92
CA GLU A 258 10.17 1.93 -45.83
C GLU A 258 8.82 2.64 -46.00
N LEU A 259 7.71 1.89 -46.11
CA LEU A 259 6.37 2.47 -46.19
C LEU A 259 5.97 3.20 -44.89
N VAL A 260 6.36 2.67 -43.74
CA VAL A 260 6.13 3.31 -42.43
C VAL A 260 6.99 4.58 -42.28
N ASP A 261 8.20 4.59 -42.84
CA ASP A 261 9.10 5.75 -42.92
C ASP A 261 8.54 6.86 -43.83
N ASP A 262 7.92 6.49 -44.96
CA ASP A 262 7.27 7.44 -45.86
C ASP A 262 5.97 8.02 -45.29
N TRP A 263 5.17 7.21 -44.57
CA TRP A 263 3.88 7.65 -44.06
C TRP A 263 3.96 8.49 -42.77
N LEU A 264 5.07 8.40 -42.03
CA LEU A 264 5.24 9.04 -40.73
C LEU A 264 6.51 9.88 -40.68
N THR A 265 6.37 11.20 -40.70
CA THR A 265 7.51 12.12 -40.78
C THR A 265 8.34 12.07 -39.48
N PRO A 266 9.66 12.27 -39.50
CA PRO A 266 10.49 12.26 -38.29
C PRO A 266 10.01 13.10 -37.09
N PRO A 267 9.44 14.32 -37.23
CA PRO A 267 8.88 15.06 -36.10
C PRO A 267 7.56 14.47 -35.57
N GLU A 268 6.77 13.79 -36.40
CA GLU A 268 5.57 13.08 -35.96
C GLU A 268 5.94 11.87 -35.09
N ARG A 269 7.03 11.17 -35.44
CA ARG A 269 7.58 10.06 -34.66
C ARG A 269 8.03 10.50 -33.27
N SER A 270 8.84 11.55 -33.19
CA SER A 270 9.33 12.04 -31.90
C SER A 270 8.19 12.54 -31.01
N LEU A 271 7.19 13.18 -31.60
CA LEU A 271 5.98 13.59 -30.88
C LEU A 271 5.21 12.37 -30.37
N LEU A 272 4.95 11.37 -31.21
CA LEU A 272 4.28 10.12 -30.81
C LEU A 272 5.00 9.40 -29.68
N GLU A 273 6.32 9.24 -29.77
CA GLU A 273 7.12 8.62 -28.72
C GLU A 273 6.99 9.38 -27.39
N SER A 274 7.02 10.72 -27.43
CA SER A 274 6.87 11.55 -26.24
C SER A 274 5.47 11.42 -25.61
N VAL A 275 4.42 11.38 -26.42
CA VAL A 275 3.02 11.25 -25.99
C VAL A 275 2.78 9.85 -25.40
N GLU A 276 3.27 8.80 -26.06
CA GLU A 276 3.17 7.44 -25.54
C GLU A 276 3.92 7.24 -24.24
N ALA A 277 5.13 7.80 -24.13
CA ALA A 277 5.90 7.76 -22.89
C ALA A 277 5.14 8.48 -21.77
N MET A 278 4.50 9.62 -22.07
CA MET A 278 3.69 10.33 -21.09
C MET A 278 2.46 9.53 -20.66
N ILE A 279 1.71 8.96 -21.61
CA ILE A 279 0.53 8.13 -21.32
C ILE A 279 0.92 6.90 -20.50
N LYS A 280 2.00 6.20 -20.87
CA LYS A 280 2.52 5.04 -20.10
C LYS A 280 2.91 5.45 -18.68
N LYS A 281 3.56 6.60 -18.51
CA LYS A 281 3.92 7.14 -17.20
C LYS A 281 2.68 7.47 -16.36
N MET A 282 1.66 8.06 -16.96
CA MET A 282 0.40 8.36 -16.26
C MET A 282 -0.35 7.08 -15.86
N ASN A 283 -0.42 6.08 -16.76
CA ASN A 283 -1.01 4.77 -16.45
C ASN A 283 -0.30 4.09 -15.27
N LEU A 284 1.04 4.12 -15.26
CA LEU A 284 1.81 3.56 -14.14
C LEU A 284 1.55 4.31 -12.84
N ALA A 285 1.49 5.65 -12.90
CA ALA A 285 1.18 6.46 -11.73
C ALA A 285 -0.23 6.19 -11.19
N GLU A 286 -1.22 6.00 -12.08
CA GLU A 286 -2.57 5.62 -11.70
C GLU A 286 -2.60 4.27 -10.97
N LEU A 287 -1.90 3.25 -11.50
CA LEU A 287 -1.81 1.93 -10.87
C LEU A 287 -1.16 1.99 -9.48
N GLN A 288 -0.05 2.74 -9.34
CA GLN A 288 0.65 2.88 -8.06
C GLN A 288 -0.17 3.65 -7.01
N VAL A 289 -0.95 4.64 -7.44
CA VAL A 289 -1.87 5.37 -6.56
C VAL A 289 -3.01 4.46 -6.12
N ASP A 290 -3.53 3.61 -7.01
CA ASP A 290 -4.58 2.63 -6.70
C ASP A 290 -4.14 1.62 -5.63
N ASP A 291 -2.91 1.09 -5.71
CA ASP A 291 -2.34 0.21 -4.67
C ASP A 291 -2.37 0.88 -3.28
N THR A 292 -2.07 2.19 -3.24
CA THR A 292 -2.08 2.97 -2.00
C THR A 292 -3.51 3.21 -1.51
N ILE A 293 -4.44 3.51 -2.41
CA ILE A 293 -5.87 3.66 -2.10
C ILE A 293 -6.41 2.36 -1.51
N PHE A 294 -6.10 1.22 -2.12
CA PHE A 294 -6.54 -0.10 -1.68
C PHE A 294 -6.09 -0.38 -0.24
N LEU A 295 -4.82 -0.15 0.09
CA LEU A 295 -4.31 -0.30 1.46
C LEU A 295 -5.06 0.60 2.47
N LEU A 296 -5.29 1.87 2.12
CA LEU A 296 -5.98 2.83 3.00
C LEU A 296 -7.48 2.50 3.17
N GLN A 297 -8.12 1.98 2.14
CA GLN A 297 -9.50 1.48 2.19
C GLN A 297 -9.59 0.23 3.07
N LEU A 298 -8.67 -0.72 2.92
CA LEU A 298 -8.58 -1.90 3.80
C LEU A 298 -8.42 -1.48 5.26
N PHE A 299 -7.53 -0.52 5.54
CA PHE A 299 -7.34 0.00 6.89
C PHE A 299 -8.62 0.60 7.46
N THR A 300 -9.31 1.44 6.68
CA THR A 300 -10.57 2.06 7.09
C THR A 300 -11.65 1.00 7.35
N TYR A 301 -11.70 -0.05 6.53
CA TYR A 301 -12.61 -1.19 6.69
C TYR A 301 -12.36 -1.92 8.00
N TYR A 302 -11.15 -2.43 8.23
CA TYR A 302 -10.83 -3.20 9.45
C TYR A 302 -10.93 -2.36 10.71
N GLN A 303 -10.62 -1.06 10.65
CA GLN A 303 -10.84 -0.17 11.77
C GLN A 303 -12.32 -0.05 12.11
N SER A 304 -13.19 0.12 11.11
CA SER A 304 -14.63 0.19 11.33
C SER A 304 -15.22 -1.12 11.87
N ALA A 305 -14.69 -2.26 11.42
CA ALA A 305 -15.06 -3.58 11.93
C ALA A 305 -14.61 -3.76 13.39
N SER A 306 -13.40 -3.32 13.74
CA SER A 306 -12.89 -3.38 15.11
C SER A 306 -13.72 -2.57 16.11
N ILE A 307 -14.26 -1.42 15.69
CA ILE A 307 -15.13 -0.57 16.51
C ILE A 307 -16.47 -1.27 16.78
N ARG A 308 -16.99 -2.05 15.82
CA ARG A 308 -18.24 -2.83 15.99
C ARG A 308 -18.07 -4.04 16.91
N ILE A 309 -16.85 -4.58 17.02
CA ILE A 309 -16.55 -5.77 17.83
C ILE A 309 -16.28 -5.43 19.29
N LYS A 310 -15.93 -4.18 19.65
CA LYS A 310 -15.81 -3.78 21.06
C LYS A 310 -17.19 -3.80 21.72
N PRO A 311 -17.48 -4.71 22.66
CA PRO A 311 -18.67 -4.57 23.49
C PRO A 311 -18.46 -3.36 24.41
N LYS A 312 -19.58 -2.68 24.72
CA LYS A 312 -19.63 -1.73 25.84
C LYS A 312 -19.28 -2.42 27.15
#